data_AF-A0AAU1V266-F1
#
_entry.id   AF-A0AAU1V266-F1
#
_cell.length_a   1.000
_cell.length_b   1.000
_cell.length_c   1.000
_cell.angle_alpha   90.00
_cell.angle_beta   90.00
_cell.angle_gamma   90.00
#
_symmetry.space_group_name_H-M   'P 1'
#
loop_
_entity.id
_entity.type
_entity.pdbx_description
1 polymer ?
#
loop_
_entity_poly.entity_id
_entity_poly.type
_entity_poly.pdbx_seq_one_letter_code
_entity_poly.pdbx_strand_id
1 'polypeptide(L)'
;MPERPHVKYPFEFDGRWVLRYHIPYEVRYDGRTHHIVVTIFKEPSVHGRIQVGCEGRPVAEYDELTPGDVVEITGDAWRVTEVEYRTHITLERVADGNEEATGAQAGE
;
A
#
# COMPACT_ATOMS: atom_id res chain seq x y z
N MET A 1 10.71 -7.68 20.50
CA MET A 1 11.07 -6.71 19.44
C MET A 1 10.23 -5.48 19.69
N PRO A 2 10.79 -4.26 19.76
CA PRO A 2 9.97 -3.09 20.09
C PRO A 2 8.88 -2.94 19.02
N GLU A 3 7.64 -2.91 19.46
CA GLU A 3 6.46 -2.73 18.62
C GLU A 3 6.66 -1.44 17.81
N ARG A 4 6.84 -1.56 16.48
CA ARG A 4 6.95 -0.38 15.63
C ARG A 4 5.66 0.43 15.81
N PRO A 5 5.74 1.73 16.13
CA PRO A 5 4.55 2.55 16.30
C PRO A 5 3.78 2.51 14.99
N HIS A 6 2.58 1.95 15.04
CA HIS A 6 1.74 1.79 13.87
C HIS A 6 1.40 3.16 13.30
N VAL A 7 1.62 3.35 12.00
CA VAL A 7 1.26 4.58 11.32
C VAL A 7 -0.26 4.68 11.29
N LYS A 8 -0.80 5.82 11.75
CA LYS A 8 -2.26 6.03 11.69
C LYS A 8 -2.63 6.53 10.31
N TYR A 9 -3.23 5.66 9.51
CA TYR A 9 -3.69 6.03 8.18
C TYR A 9 -5.12 6.59 8.21
N PRO A 10 -5.42 7.61 7.38
CA PRO A 10 -6.75 8.18 7.29
C PRO A 10 -7.71 7.17 6.64
N PHE A 11 -8.86 6.90 7.27
CA PHE A 11 -9.85 5.93 6.79
C PHE A 11 -9.34 4.48 6.72
N GLU A 12 -8.29 4.15 7.48
CA GLU A 12 -8.04 2.76 7.83
C GLU A 12 -9.12 2.26 8.79
N PHE A 13 -9.70 1.11 8.47
CA PHE A 13 -10.66 0.42 9.31
C PHE A 13 -10.45 -1.09 9.18
N ASP A 14 -10.32 -1.78 10.32
CA ASP A 14 -10.14 -3.24 10.37
C ASP A 14 -8.92 -3.74 9.57
N GLY A 15 -7.81 -2.99 9.60
CA GLY A 15 -6.59 -3.33 8.83
C GLY A 15 -6.73 -3.14 7.32
N ARG A 16 -7.81 -2.51 6.86
CA ARG A 16 -8.05 -2.16 5.46
C ARG A 16 -8.01 -0.67 5.27
N TRP A 17 -7.44 -0.23 4.16
CA TRP A 17 -7.34 1.17 3.81
C TRP A 17 -7.87 1.42 2.41
N VAL A 18 -8.89 2.27 2.30
CA VAL A 18 -9.53 2.61 1.02
C VAL A 18 -8.99 3.95 0.51
N LEU A 19 -8.19 3.89 -0.55
CA LEU A 19 -7.64 5.04 -1.23
C LEU A 19 -8.54 5.43 -2.40
N ARG A 20 -9.19 6.60 -2.32
CA ARG A 20 -10.09 7.07 -3.37
C ARG A 20 -9.34 7.66 -4.55
N TYR A 21 -9.90 7.44 -5.73
CA TYR A 21 -9.35 7.97 -6.98
C TYR A 21 -9.19 9.49 -6.92
N HIS A 22 -7.97 9.95 -7.20
CA HIS A 22 -7.57 11.35 -7.31
C HIS A 22 -7.79 12.19 -6.03
N ILE A 23 -7.94 11.54 -4.88
CA ILE A 23 -7.99 12.21 -3.57
C ILE A 23 -6.59 12.12 -2.94
N PRO A 24 -5.93 13.25 -2.65
CA PRO A 24 -4.67 13.24 -1.92
C PRO A 24 -4.92 12.96 -0.43
N TYR A 25 -4.12 12.06 0.13
CA TYR A 25 -4.10 11.73 1.55
C TYR A 25 -2.79 12.19 2.17
N GLU A 26 -2.86 12.76 3.36
CA GLU A 26 -1.69 13.20 4.13
C GLU A 26 -1.52 12.30 5.36
N VAL A 27 -0.35 11.67 5.47
CA VAL A 27 0.01 10.79 6.58
C VAL A 27 1.24 11.36 7.28
N ARG A 28 1.12 11.65 8.58
CA ARG A 28 2.24 12.12 9.39
C ARG A 28 2.89 10.93 10.09
N TYR A 29 4.14 10.65 9.74
CA TYR A 29 4.92 9.59 10.34
C TYR A 29 6.40 10.01 10.44
N ASP A 30 7.05 9.62 11.55
CA ASP A 30 8.46 9.94 11.81
C ASP A 30 8.80 11.44 11.70
N GLY A 31 7.86 12.31 12.11
CA GLY A 31 8.01 13.76 12.00
C GLY A 31 7.92 14.31 10.57
N ARG A 32 7.56 13.49 9.58
CA ARG A 32 7.44 13.85 8.17
C ARG A 32 6.00 13.71 7.67
N THR A 33 5.63 14.55 6.72
CA THR A 33 4.36 14.42 5.99
C THR A 33 4.59 13.61 4.72
N HIS A 34 3.82 12.54 4.58
CA HIS A 34 3.75 11.72 3.39
C HIS A 34 2.47 12.05 2.64
N HIS A 35 2.58 12.21 1.33
CA HIS A 35 1.47 12.49 0.43
C HIS A 35 1.20 11.25 -0.41
N ILE A 36 0.00 10.69 -0.27
CA ILE A 36 -0.42 9.49 -0.98
C ILE A 36 -1.53 9.87 -1.95
N VAL A 37 -1.34 9.58 -3.23
CA VAL A 37 -2.33 9.85 -4.27
C VAL A 37 -2.54 8.59 -5.09
N VAL A 38 -3.81 8.30 -5.39
CA VAL A 38 -4.18 7.19 -6.25
C VAL A 38 -4.70 7.67 -7.58
N THR A 39 -4.16 7.10 -8.65
CA THR A 39 -4.69 7.21 -10.00
C THR A 39 -5.12 5.83 -10.45
N ILE A 40 -6.27 5.70 -11.11
CA ILE A 40 -6.78 4.43 -11.61
C ILE A 40 -7.00 4.61 -13.10
N PHE A 41 -6.23 3.86 -13.87
CA PHE A 41 -6.27 3.92 -15.32
C PHE A 41 -7.21 2.85 -15.87
N LYS A 42 -7.63 3.08 -17.10
CA LYS A 42 -8.42 2.12 -17.87
C LYS A 42 -7.71 1.83 -19.17
N GLU A 43 -7.73 0.55 -19.51
CA GLU A 43 -7.30 -0.13 -20.73
C GLU A 43 -5.80 -0.48 -20.86
N PRO A 44 -5.48 -1.72 -21.29
CA PRO A 44 -6.41 -2.83 -21.60
C PRO A 44 -6.99 -3.54 -20.34
N SER A 45 -6.49 -3.24 -19.14
CA SER A 45 -7.02 -3.70 -17.85
C SER A 45 -7.11 -2.53 -16.87
N VAL A 46 -8.00 -2.62 -15.88
CA VAL A 46 -8.05 -1.63 -14.78
C VAL A 46 -6.81 -1.84 -13.92
N HIS A 47 -5.92 -0.86 -13.94
CA HIS A 47 -4.73 -0.87 -13.10
C HIS A 47 -4.68 0.38 -12.24
N GLY A 48 -4.27 0.19 -10.99
CA GLY A 48 -4.03 1.24 -10.05
C GLY A 48 -2.63 1.82 -10.22
N ARG A 49 -2.49 3.07 -9.80
CA ARG A 49 -1.21 3.70 -9.52
C ARG A 49 -1.29 4.34 -8.16
N ILE A 50 -0.33 4.06 -7.30
CA ILE A 50 -0.16 4.72 -6.00
C ILE A 50 1.14 5.52 -6.07
N GLN A 51 1.05 6.81 -5.79
CA GLN A 51 2.23 7.67 -5.63
C GLN A 51 2.36 8.00 -4.15
N VAL A 52 3.54 7.75 -3.59
CA VAL A 52 3.88 8.04 -2.19
C VAL A 52 5.03 9.03 -2.17
N GLY A 53 4.71 10.29 -1.95
CA GLY A 53 5.69 11.35 -1.74
C GLY A 53 6.03 11.48 -0.26
N CYS A 54 7.29 11.80 0.04
CA CYS A 54 7.74 12.25 1.36
C CYS A 54 8.57 13.51 1.17
N GLU A 55 8.39 14.51 2.04
CA GLU A 55 9.19 15.73 1.98
C GLU A 55 10.70 15.41 1.98
N GLY A 56 11.43 15.97 1.01
CA GLY A 56 12.87 15.79 0.86
C GLY A 56 13.32 14.41 0.34
N ARG A 57 12.41 13.57 -0.16
CA ARG A 57 12.72 12.26 -0.77
C ARG A 57 12.10 12.12 -2.16
N PRO A 58 12.67 11.26 -3.04
CA PRO A 58 12.03 10.90 -4.29
C PRO A 58 10.65 10.29 -4.03
N VAL A 59 9.69 10.59 -4.91
CA VAL A 59 8.35 9.99 -4.88
C VAL A 59 8.48 8.53 -5.27
N ALA A 60 7.95 7.63 -4.43
CA ALA A 60 7.79 6.24 -4.80
C ALA A 60 6.53 6.08 -5.64
N GLU A 61 6.66 5.43 -6.79
CA GLU A 61 5.59 5.25 -7.75
C GLU A 61 5.37 3.76 -7.97
N TYR A 62 4.14 3.33 -7.72
CA TYR A 62 3.71 1.96 -7.93
C TYR A 62 2.69 2.00 -9.05
N ASP A 63 3.10 1.62 -10.26
CA ASP A 63 2.27 1.59 -11.46
C ASP A 63 1.74 0.18 -11.73
N GLU A 64 0.76 0.08 -12.64
CA GLU A 64 0.19 -1.20 -13.11
C GLU A 64 -0.37 -2.11 -11.99
N LEU A 65 -0.80 -1.53 -10.86
CA LEU A 65 -1.27 -2.28 -9.69
C LEU A 65 -2.55 -3.06 -9.96
N THR A 66 -2.53 -4.33 -9.58
CA THR A 66 -3.64 -5.27 -9.67
C THR A 66 -3.91 -5.92 -8.31
N PRO A 67 -5.10 -6.51 -8.09
CA PRO A 67 -5.37 -7.30 -6.90
C PRO A 67 -4.34 -8.42 -6.71
N GLY A 68 -3.65 -8.39 -5.57
CA GLY A 68 -2.57 -9.31 -5.22
C GLY A 68 -1.21 -8.62 -5.04
N ASP A 69 -1.00 -7.47 -5.69
CA ASP A 69 0.25 -6.71 -5.60
C ASP A 69 0.51 -6.17 -4.19
N VAL A 70 1.79 -6.03 -3.83
CA VAL A 70 2.21 -5.48 -2.54
C VAL A 70 2.95 -4.17 -2.76
N VAL A 71 2.55 -3.14 -2.01
CA VAL A 71 3.16 -1.81 -2.01
C VAL A 71 3.66 -1.45 -0.62
N GLU A 72 4.77 -0.73 -0.54
CA GLU A 72 5.26 -0.20 0.74
C GLU A 72 4.85 1.27 0.89
N ILE A 73 4.07 1.57 1.92
CA ILE A 73 3.62 2.93 2.23
C ILE A 73 4.12 3.29 3.62
N THR A 74 4.95 4.32 3.72
CA THR A 74 5.58 4.77 4.99
C THR A 74 6.32 3.68 5.79
N GLY A 75 6.70 2.57 5.12
CA GLY A 75 7.37 1.42 5.73
C GLY A 75 6.45 0.27 6.17
N ASP A 76 5.13 0.40 6.00
CA ASP A 76 4.18 -0.71 6.12
C ASP A 76 3.95 -1.36 4.76
N ALA A 77 3.87 -2.69 4.74
CA ALA A 77 3.49 -3.45 3.55
C ALA A 77 1.96 -3.54 3.44
N TRP A 78 1.45 -3.19 2.27
CA TRP A 78 0.03 -3.18 1.94
C TRP A 78 -0.23 -4.02 0.71
N ARG A 79 -1.18 -4.96 0.81
CA ARG A 79 -1.62 -5.77 -0.31
C ARG A 79 -2.82 -5.11 -0.98
N VAL A 80 -2.75 -4.91 -2.28
CA VAL A 80 -3.88 -4.50 -3.11
C VAL A 80 -4.90 -5.64 -3.12
N THR A 81 -6.10 -5.39 -2.62
CA THR A 81 -7.19 -6.38 -2.61
C THR A 81 -8.22 -6.08 -3.68
N GLU A 82 -8.39 -4.81 -4.04
CA GLU A 82 -9.37 -4.38 -5.03
C GLU A 82 -8.88 -3.11 -5.74
N VAL A 83 -9.15 -3.05 -7.04
CA VAL A 83 -8.92 -1.85 -7.87
C VAL A 83 -10.22 -1.57 -8.63
N GLU A 84 -10.97 -0.57 -8.18
CA GLU A 84 -12.23 -0.18 -8.81
C GLU A 84 -12.03 1.06 -9.69
N TYR A 85 -12.37 0.93 -10.98
CA TYR A 85 -12.12 1.98 -11.97
C TYR A 85 -12.71 3.34 -11.57
N ARG A 86 -11.85 4.36 -11.47
CA ARG A 86 -12.20 5.75 -11.12
C ARG A 86 -12.92 5.93 -9.78
N THR A 87 -12.90 4.91 -8.92
CA THR A 87 -13.56 4.95 -7.62
C THR A 87 -12.54 4.86 -6.50
N HIS A 88 -11.87 3.72 -6.33
CA HIS A 88 -10.91 3.50 -5.24
C HIS A 88 -10.00 2.29 -5.48
N ILE A 89 -8.92 2.25 -4.71
CA ILE A 89 -8.10 1.07 -4.47
C ILE A 89 -8.29 0.67 -3.00
N THR A 90 -8.55 -0.60 -2.75
CA THR A 90 -8.61 -1.15 -1.40
C THR A 90 -7.30 -1.86 -1.11
N LEU A 91 -6.66 -1.45 -0.03
CA LEU A 91 -5.46 -2.06 0.52
C LEU A 91 -5.81 -2.84 1.78
N GLU A 92 -5.17 -3.97 1.99
CA GLU A 92 -5.21 -4.73 3.24
C GLU A 92 -3.79 -4.84 3.79
N ARG A 93 -3.64 -4.62 5.08
CA ARG A 93 -2.33 -4.63 5.71
C ARG A 93 -1.76 -6.04 5.67
N VAL A 94 -0.56 -6.18 5.13
CA VAL A 94 0.18 -7.43 5.24
C VAL A 94 0.66 -7.49 6.69
N ALA A 95 0.12 -8.43 7.47
CA ALA A 95 0.67 -8.66 8.80
C ALA A 95 2.18 -8.95 8.64
N ASP A 96 3.03 -8.40 9.51
CA ASP A 96 4.41 -8.86 9.71
C ASP A 96 4.39 -10.30 10.29
N GLY A 97 3.74 -11.22 9.58
CA GLY A 97 3.84 -12.64 9.78
C GLY A 97 5.05 -13.09 9.00
N ASN A 98 6.10 -13.44 9.73
CA ASN A 98 7.15 -14.35 9.32
C ASN A 98 6.69 -15.37 8.26
N GLU A 99 6.89 -15.07 6.98
CA GLU A 99 7.04 -16.07 5.93
C GLU A 99 8.52 -16.12 5.53
N GLU A 100 9.34 -16.62 6.47
CA GLU A 100 10.31 -17.63 6.06
C GLU A 100 9.55 -18.72 5.27
N ALA A 101 9.45 -18.54 3.96
CA ALA A 101 9.29 -19.65 3.04
C ALA A 101 10.61 -20.42 2.98
N THR A 102 11.09 -20.92 4.12
CA THR A 102 12.01 -22.05 4.17
C THR A 102 11.18 -23.29 3.88
N GLY A 103 10.84 -23.49 2.61
CA GLY A 103 10.40 -24.76 2.08
C GLY A 103 11.57 -25.74 2.04
N ALA A 104 12.11 -26.10 3.21
CA ALA A 104 12.93 -27.28 3.35
C ALA A 104 11.98 -28.48 3.47
N GLN A 105 11.82 -29.23 2.38
CA GLN A 105 11.62 -30.66 2.53
C GLN A 105 12.43 -31.38 1.45
N ALA A 106 13.68 -31.67 1.82
CA ALA A 106 14.40 -32.80 1.30
C ALA A 106 13.68 -34.09 1.75
N GLY A 107 13.58 -35.06 0.85
CA GLY A 107 13.22 -36.44 1.18
C GLY A 107 12.36 -37.10 0.12
N GLU A 108 12.99 -37.68 -0.89
CA GLU A 108 13.05 -39.15 -1.05
C GLU A 108 14.32 -39.54 -1.82
#